data_AF-A0A1E1L9B6-F1
#
_entry.id   AF-A0A1E1L9B6-F1
#
_cell.length_a   1.000
_cell.length_b   1.000
_cell.length_c   1.000
_cell.angle_alpha   90.00
_cell.angle_beta   90.00
_cell.angle_gamma   90.00
#
_symmetry.space_group_name_H-M   'P 1'
#
loop_
_entity.id
_entity.type
_entity.pdbx_description
1 polymer ?
#
loop_
_entity_poly.entity_id
_entity_poly.type
_entity_poly.pdbx_seq_one_letter_code
_entity_poly.pdbx_strand_id
1 'polypeptide(L)'
;MMTIINWESLLKITDINALIFDYLITEGYPSAAAKFSKEANLRLPHAEESLRARRQIQHSIQSGNIKEAVEALNELEPQVLDSNPSLHFALLRLQLVELIRVCNATPGGKGDLTPALTFASTHLAPRAPTNNEFMEDLERTMALLVFPADSLEPPLAALLRPELRRTVADRVNKAILTAQNARRDASIRGLVRLRAWAEDTARLSKKDLPSHIGLGLDGDERGSSTGNAHEPMVS
;
A
#
# COMPACT_ATOMS: atom_id res chain seq x y z
N MET A 1 4.77 -21.55 -45.51
CA MET A 1 3.79 -20.46 -45.32
C MET A 1 3.70 -20.24 -43.82
N MET A 2 4.55 -19.34 -43.29
CA MET A 2 4.81 -19.20 -41.85
C MET A 2 4.16 -17.89 -41.40
N THR A 3 3.09 -17.99 -40.62
CA THR A 3 2.39 -16.86 -40.00
C THR A 3 3.34 -16.11 -39.10
N ILE A 4 3.69 -14.89 -39.50
CA ILE A 4 4.41 -13.92 -38.66
C ILE A 4 3.46 -13.59 -37.51
N ILE A 5 3.79 -14.09 -36.32
CA ILE A 5 3.11 -13.73 -35.09
C ILE A 5 3.40 -12.24 -34.87
N ASN A 6 2.34 -11.44 -34.89
CA ASN A 6 2.37 -9.99 -34.82
C ASN A 6 2.61 -9.52 -33.36
N TRP A 7 3.86 -9.61 -32.90
CA TRP A 7 4.27 -9.26 -31.54
C TRP A 7 4.16 -7.75 -31.21
N GLU A 8 4.09 -6.88 -32.21
CA GLU A 8 4.05 -5.42 -32.03
C GLU A 8 2.68 -4.92 -31.50
N SER A 9 1.62 -5.71 -31.68
CA SER A 9 0.26 -5.35 -31.28
C SER A 9 -0.08 -5.60 -29.80
N LEU A 10 0.91 -6.04 -29.01
CA LEU A 10 0.74 -6.57 -27.64
C LEU A 10 1.43 -5.77 -26.53
N LEU A 11 2.11 -4.65 -26.84
CA LEU A 11 2.32 -3.58 -25.86
C LEU A 11 0.98 -2.83 -25.76
N LYS A 12 0.00 -3.51 -25.16
CA LYS A 12 -1.42 -3.16 -25.31
C LYS A 12 -1.65 -1.76 -24.75
N ILE A 13 -2.54 -1.00 -25.37
CA ILE A 13 -3.08 0.26 -24.83
C ILE A 13 -3.43 0.16 -23.34
N THR A 14 -3.81 -1.02 -22.85
CA THR A 14 -4.00 -1.30 -21.42
C THR A 14 -2.77 -1.07 -20.55
N ASP A 15 -1.56 -1.34 -21.04
CA ASP A 15 -0.30 -1.15 -20.32
C ASP A 15 0.05 0.34 -20.25
N ILE A 16 -0.15 1.08 -21.34
CA ILE A 16 -0.01 2.54 -21.39
C ILE A 16 -1.02 3.21 -20.46
N ASN A 17 -2.29 2.77 -20.50
CA ASN A 17 -3.32 3.28 -19.63
C ASN A 17 -3.03 2.96 -18.16
N ALA A 18 -2.47 1.78 -17.84
CA ALA A 18 -2.02 1.47 -16.49
C ALA A 18 -0.90 2.42 -16.03
N LEU A 19 0.05 2.74 -16.91
CA LEU A 19 1.13 3.69 -16.64
C LEU A 19 0.61 5.12 -16.41
N ILE A 20 -0.34 5.57 -17.22
CA ILE A 20 -0.98 6.90 -17.07
C ILE A 20 -1.77 6.98 -15.77
N PHE A 21 -2.54 5.93 -15.45
CA PHE A 21 -3.27 5.85 -14.19
C PHE A 21 -2.32 5.90 -12.97
N ASP A 22 -1.22 5.16 -13.01
CA ASP A 22 -0.19 5.15 -11.95
C ASP A 22 0.45 6.54 -11.76
N TYR A 23 0.75 7.24 -12.85
CA TYR A 23 1.24 8.62 -12.81
C TYR A 23 0.24 9.59 -12.18
N LEU A 24 -1.04 9.53 -12.58
CA LEU A 24 -2.08 10.42 -12.05
C LEU A 24 -2.30 10.22 -10.54
N ILE A 25 -2.17 9.00 -10.03
CA ILE A 25 -2.26 8.72 -8.60
C ILE A 25 -1.03 9.25 -7.87
N THR A 26 0.16 8.94 -8.39
CA THR A 26 1.45 9.28 -7.75
C THR A 26 1.69 10.79 -7.67
N GLU A 27 1.31 11.55 -8.71
CA GLU A 27 1.50 13.01 -8.76
C GLU A 27 0.38 13.81 -8.07
N GLY A 28 -0.56 13.14 -7.40
CA GLY A 28 -1.59 13.83 -6.62
C GLY A 28 -2.79 14.32 -7.42
N TYR A 29 -3.13 13.65 -8.54
CA TYR A 29 -4.33 13.92 -9.35
C TYR A 29 -5.40 12.81 -9.24
N PRO A 30 -5.92 12.49 -8.03
CA PRO A 30 -6.83 11.35 -7.83
C PRO A 30 -8.17 11.52 -8.55
N SER A 31 -8.67 12.76 -8.67
CA SER A 31 -9.92 13.05 -9.40
C SER A 31 -9.80 12.80 -10.90
N ALA A 32 -8.62 13.03 -11.49
CA ALA A 32 -8.34 12.71 -12.89
C ALA A 32 -8.17 11.19 -13.08
N ALA A 33 -7.45 10.54 -12.16
CA ALA A 33 -7.29 9.08 -12.17
C ALA A 33 -8.62 8.34 -12.11
N ALA A 34 -9.57 8.81 -11.28
CA ALA A 34 -10.90 8.22 -11.14
C ALA A 34 -11.77 8.34 -12.39
N LYS A 35 -11.67 9.46 -13.11
CA LYS A 35 -12.36 9.64 -14.40
C LYS A 35 -11.70 8.77 -15.49
N PHE A 36 -10.37 8.78 -15.53
CA PHE A 36 -9.58 8.02 -16.49
C PHE A 36 -9.80 6.50 -16.36
N SER A 37 -9.83 5.95 -15.14
CA SER A 37 -10.07 4.52 -14.93
C SER A 37 -11.47 4.08 -15.39
N LYS A 38 -12.47 4.94 -15.21
CA LYS A 38 -13.85 4.69 -15.66
C LYS A 38 -13.96 4.67 -17.18
N GLU A 39 -13.24 5.56 -17.85
CA GLU A 39 -13.29 5.72 -19.32
C GLU A 39 -12.41 4.70 -20.05
N ALA A 40 -11.22 4.41 -19.52
CA ALA A 40 -10.31 3.41 -20.07
C ALA A 40 -10.66 1.96 -19.66
N ASN A 41 -11.74 1.76 -18.90
CA ASN A 41 -12.26 0.49 -18.39
C ASN A 41 -11.14 -0.41 -17.77
N LEU A 42 -10.23 0.22 -17.03
CA LEU A 42 -9.02 -0.43 -16.51
C LEU A 42 -9.37 -1.38 -15.37
N ARG A 43 -9.24 -2.69 -15.62
CA ARG A 43 -9.13 -3.69 -14.56
C ARG A 43 -7.66 -3.94 -14.29
N LEU A 44 -7.10 -3.29 -13.28
CA LEU A 44 -5.70 -3.48 -12.88
C LEU A 44 -5.61 -4.77 -12.04
N PRO A 45 -5.08 -5.89 -12.56
CA PRO A 45 -5.09 -7.17 -11.85
C PRO A 45 -4.30 -7.11 -10.53
N HIS A 46 -3.16 -6.43 -10.54
CA HIS A 46 -2.35 -6.19 -9.33
C HIS A 46 -3.05 -5.28 -8.31
N ALA A 47 -3.92 -4.36 -8.74
CA ALA A 47 -4.69 -3.56 -7.81
C ALA A 47 -5.76 -4.40 -7.13
N GLU A 48 -6.38 -5.35 -7.84
CA GLU A 48 -7.40 -6.24 -7.28
C GLU A 48 -6.82 -7.19 -6.23
N GLU A 49 -5.63 -7.75 -6.45
CA GLU A 49 -4.93 -8.61 -5.50
C GLU A 49 -4.54 -7.84 -4.23
N SER A 50 -3.92 -6.66 -4.37
CA SER A 50 -3.61 -5.79 -3.22
C SER A 50 -4.88 -5.32 -2.49
N LEU A 51 -5.95 -4.98 -3.22
CA LEU A 51 -7.24 -4.61 -2.62
C LEU A 51 -7.90 -5.77 -1.87
N ARG A 52 -7.77 -6.99 -2.37
CA ARG A 52 -8.28 -8.19 -1.69
C ARG A 52 -7.46 -8.48 -0.44
N ALA A 53 -6.13 -8.45 -0.51
CA ALA A 53 -5.24 -8.66 0.63
C ALA A 53 -5.48 -7.61 1.73
N ARG A 54 -5.60 -6.32 1.38
CA ARG A 54 -5.91 -5.26 2.35
C ARG A 54 -7.25 -5.45 3.04
N ARG A 55 -8.29 -5.85 2.29
CA ARG A 55 -9.60 -6.17 2.87
C ARG A 55 -9.54 -7.38 3.80
N GLN A 56 -8.77 -8.41 3.44
CA GLN A 56 -8.55 -9.57 4.29
C GLN A 56 -7.91 -9.15 5.62
N ILE A 57 -6.84 -8.35 5.59
CA ILE A 57 -6.17 -7.83 6.79
C ILE A 57 -7.14 -7.03 7.66
N GLN A 58 -7.90 -6.10 7.07
CA GLN A 58 -8.90 -5.33 7.81
C GLN A 58 -9.97 -6.23 8.44
N HIS A 59 -10.42 -7.25 7.73
CA HIS A 59 -11.40 -8.21 8.22
C HIS A 59 -10.84 -9.02 9.40
N SER A 60 -9.62 -9.56 9.29
CA SER A 60 -8.98 -10.29 10.39
C SER A 60 -8.83 -9.42 11.64
N ILE A 61 -8.46 -8.13 11.50
CA ILE A 61 -8.40 -7.19 12.64
C ILE A 61 -9.79 -6.98 13.26
N GLN A 62 -10.81 -6.72 12.42
CA GLN A 62 -12.17 -6.48 12.90
C GLN A 62 -12.79 -7.71 13.57
N SER A 63 -12.44 -8.92 13.12
CA SER A 63 -12.89 -10.19 13.69
C SER A 63 -12.13 -10.60 14.95
N GLY A 64 -11.02 -9.93 15.29
CA GLY A 64 -10.20 -10.24 16.46
C GLY A 64 -9.05 -11.23 16.21
N ASN A 65 -8.84 -11.65 14.96
CA ASN A 65 -7.73 -12.52 14.56
C ASN A 65 -6.45 -11.69 14.31
N ILE A 66 -5.91 -11.07 15.37
CA ILE A 66 -4.83 -10.09 15.21
C ILE A 66 -3.51 -10.75 14.78
N LYS A 67 -3.20 -11.97 15.24
CA LYS A 67 -2.02 -12.73 14.79
C LYS A 67 -2.00 -12.94 13.28
N GLU A 68 -3.09 -13.47 12.73
CA GLU A 68 -3.27 -13.69 11.28
C GLU A 68 -3.16 -12.36 10.52
N ALA A 69 -3.74 -11.28 11.06
CA ALA A 69 -3.64 -9.96 10.45
C ALA A 69 -2.20 -9.43 10.39
N VAL A 70 -1.40 -9.66 11.44
CA VAL A 70 0.00 -9.25 11.51
C VAL A 70 0.87 -10.07 10.54
N GLU A 71 0.63 -11.38 10.44
CA GLU A 71 1.30 -12.26 9.49
C GLU A 71 1.00 -11.83 8.04
N ALA A 72 -0.29 -11.69 7.70
CA ALA A 72 -0.72 -11.22 6.38
C ALA A 72 -0.23 -9.80 6.05
N LEU A 73 -0.11 -8.92 7.05
CA LEU A 73 0.46 -7.59 6.88
C LEU A 73 1.95 -7.66 6.57
N ASN A 74 2.72 -8.50 7.28
CA ASN A 74 4.15 -8.68 7.01
C ASN A 74 4.42 -9.33 5.66
N GLU A 75 3.54 -10.25 5.21
CA GLU A 75 3.61 -10.82 3.86
C GLU A 75 3.35 -9.79 2.76
N LEU A 76 2.36 -8.91 2.96
CA LEU A 76 2.01 -7.88 1.98
C LEU A 76 3.00 -6.71 1.98
N GLU A 77 3.37 -6.21 3.16
CA GLU A 77 4.22 -5.03 3.37
C GLU A 77 5.15 -5.19 4.59
N PRO A 78 6.33 -5.84 4.43
CA PRO A 78 7.24 -6.10 5.54
C PRO A 78 7.71 -4.84 6.30
N GLN A 79 7.78 -3.70 5.62
CA GLN A 79 8.34 -2.46 6.15
C GLN A 79 7.34 -1.61 6.94
N VAL A 80 6.03 -1.91 6.86
CA VAL A 80 4.99 -1.06 7.47
C VAL A 80 5.08 -1.01 8.99
N LEU A 81 5.37 -2.15 9.62
CA LEU A 81 5.49 -2.23 11.08
C LEU A 81 6.79 -1.64 11.61
N ASP A 82 7.88 -1.77 10.85
CA ASP A 82 9.18 -1.21 11.20
C ASP A 82 9.20 0.32 11.06
N SER A 83 8.53 0.83 10.03
CA SER A 83 8.43 2.28 9.78
C SER A 83 7.47 2.98 10.73
N ASN A 84 6.60 2.25 11.44
CA ASN A 84 5.60 2.83 12.32
C ASN A 84 5.48 2.07 13.67
N PRO A 85 6.36 2.38 14.64
CA PRO A 85 6.33 1.76 15.97
C PRO A 85 5.00 1.95 16.73
N SER A 86 4.32 3.09 16.52
CA SER A 86 3.01 3.36 17.14
C SER A 86 1.92 2.41 16.60
N LEU A 87 1.92 2.12 15.31
CA LEU A 87 0.98 1.17 14.72
C LEU A 87 1.26 -0.26 15.21
N HIS A 88 2.54 -0.63 15.27
CA HIS A 88 2.94 -1.94 15.79
C HIS A 88 2.52 -2.10 17.26
N PHE A 89 2.75 -1.09 18.10
CA PHE A 89 2.29 -1.11 19.48
C PHE A 89 0.76 -1.24 19.58
N ALA A 90 0.01 -0.50 18.76
CA ALA A 90 -1.45 -0.59 18.74
C ALA A 90 -1.97 -2.00 18.37
N LEU A 91 -1.32 -2.68 17.42
CA LEU A 91 -1.67 -4.07 17.05
C LEU A 91 -1.36 -5.05 18.19
N LEU A 92 -0.20 -4.92 18.83
CA LEU A 92 0.16 -5.76 19.99
C LEU A 92 -0.80 -5.54 21.16
N ARG A 93 -1.19 -4.29 21.43
CA ARG A 93 -2.20 -3.95 22.44
C ARG A 93 -3.54 -4.61 22.11
N LEU A 94 -3.97 -4.58 20.85
CA LEU A 94 -5.21 -5.20 20.42
C LEU A 94 -5.17 -6.73 20.60
N GLN A 95 -4.03 -7.36 20.28
CA GLN A 95 -3.81 -8.79 20.53
C GLN A 95 -3.89 -9.12 22.03
N LEU A 96 -3.34 -8.27 22.90
CA LEU A 96 -3.46 -8.43 24.35
C LEU A 96 -4.91 -8.32 24.81
N VAL A 97 -5.67 -7.34 24.31
CA VAL A 97 -7.11 -7.20 24.61
C VAL A 97 -7.89 -8.46 24.22
N GLU A 98 -7.64 -9.03 23.04
CA GLU A 98 -8.31 -10.26 22.61
C GLU A 98 -7.91 -11.48 23.46
N LEU A 99 -6.66 -11.57 23.90
CA LEU A 99 -6.25 -12.61 24.87
C LEU A 99 -7.00 -12.46 26.19
N ILE A 100 -7.10 -11.24 26.72
CA ILE A 100 -7.85 -10.94 27.96
C ILE A 100 -9.32 -11.32 27.80
N ARG A 101 -9.94 -11.02 26.64
CA ARG A 101 -11.32 -11.43 26.35
C ARG A 101 -11.51 -12.94 26.40
N VAL A 102 -10.58 -13.71 25.83
CA VAL A 102 -10.64 -15.19 25.87
C VAL A 102 -10.48 -15.71 27.30
N CYS A 103 -9.55 -15.14 28.07
CA CYS A 103 -9.36 -15.48 29.47
C CYS A 103 -10.64 -15.23 30.30
N ASN A 104 -11.29 -14.08 30.11
CA ASN A 104 -12.50 -13.70 30.84
C ASN A 104 -13.76 -14.45 30.37
N ALA A 105 -13.80 -14.94 29.13
CA ALA A 105 -14.94 -15.68 28.57
C ALA A 105 -15.03 -17.15 29.04
N THR A 106 -14.00 -17.68 29.70
CA THR A 106 -13.99 -19.08 30.17
C THR A 106 -14.89 -19.22 31.41
N PRO A 107 -16.02 -19.95 31.34
CA PRO A 107 -16.94 -20.08 32.46
C PRO A 107 -16.29 -20.95 33.56
N GLY A 108 -16.07 -20.36 34.74
CA GLY A 108 -15.46 -21.06 35.88
C GLY A 108 -14.46 -20.25 36.73
N GLY A 109 -14.21 -18.97 36.42
CA GLY A 109 -13.52 -18.04 37.33
C GLY A 109 -12.01 -18.25 37.51
N LYS A 110 -11.40 -19.13 36.73
CA LYS A 110 -9.94 -19.33 36.62
C LYS A 110 -9.54 -19.45 35.14
N GLY A 111 -9.88 -18.44 34.35
CA GLY A 111 -9.25 -18.31 33.04
C GLY A 111 -7.75 -18.23 33.24
N ASP A 112 -6.98 -19.07 32.53
CA ASP A 112 -5.54 -19.01 32.60
C ASP A 112 -5.07 -17.65 32.06
N LEU A 113 -4.58 -16.78 32.95
CA LEU A 113 -4.07 -15.45 32.59
C LEU A 113 -2.63 -15.52 32.07
N THR A 114 -1.97 -16.68 32.22
CA THR A 114 -0.57 -16.88 31.83
C THR A 114 -0.31 -16.47 30.38
N PRO A 115 -1.14 -16.82 29.38
CA PRO A 115 -0.91 -16.42 28.00
C PRO A 115 -0.91 -14.90 27.80
N ALA A 116 -1.82 -14.18 28.45
CA ALA A 116 -1.90 -12.72 28.38
C ALA A 116 -0.70 -12.07 29.08
N LEU A 117 -0.33 -12.56 30.27
CA LEU A 117 0.81 -12.05 31.04
C LEU A 117 2.15 -12.31 30.34
N THR A 118 2.36 -13.51 29.80
CA THR A 118 3.55 -13.85 29.02
C THR A 118 3.64 -12.98 27.78
N PHE A 119 2.53 -12.77 27.06
CA PHE A 119 2.52 -11.93 25.88
C PHE A 119 2.84 -10.47 26.20
N ALA A 120 2.21 -9.90 27.23
CA ALA A 120 2.48 -8.54 27.69
C ALA A 120 3.95 -8.34 28.07
N SER A 121 4.51 -9.28 28.86
CA SER A 121 5.89 -9.22 29.34
C SER A 121 6.92 -9.38 28.20
N THR A 122 6.60 -10.19 27.19
CA THR A 122 7.53 -10.49 26.09
C THR A 122 7.52 -9.41 25.01
N HIS A 123 6.35 -8.89 24.65
CA HIS A 123 6.19 -8.03 23.47
C HIS A 123 5.90 -6.55 23.80
N LEU A 124 5.13 -6.26 24.85
CA LEU A 124 4.73 -4.89 25.19
C LEU A 124 5.64 -4.24 26.22
N ALA A 125 6.04 -4.96 27.29
CA ALA A 125 6.83 -4.41 28.38
C ALA A 125 8.18 -3.80 27.94
N PRO A 126 8.94 -4.39 26.99
CA PRO A 126 10.18 -3.77 26.50
C PRO A 126 9.95 -2.48 25.70
N ARG A 127 8.75 -2.28 25.17
CA ARG A 127 8.39 -1.14 24.31
C ARG A 127 7.66 -0.03 25.07
N ALA A 128 6.99 -0.36 26.17
CA ALA A 128 6.29 0.59 27.02
C ALA A 128 7.15 1.77 27.51
N PRO A 129 8.43 1.62 27.94
CA PRO A 129 9.21 2.75 28.43
C PRO A 129 9.69 3.71 27.33
N THR A 130 9.50 3.37 26.05
CA THR A 130 9.93 4.22 24.93
C THR A 130 9.02 5.43 24.71
N ASN A 131 7.77 5.38 25.17
CA ASN A 131 6.80 6.47 25.05
C ASN A 131 5.83 6.43 26.24
N ASN A 132 5.61 7.57 26.90
CA ASN A 132 4.70 7.67 28.02
C ASN A 132 3.26 7.23 27.65
N GLU A 133 2.82 7.52 26.41
CA GLU A 133 1.52 7.09 25.91
C GLU A 133 1.41 5.55 25.84
N PHE A 134 2.49 4.85 25.48
CA PHE A 134 2.51 3.39 25.43
C PHE A 134 2.43 2.78 26.83
N MET A 135 3.08 3.41 27.82
CA MET A 135 2.99 2.97 29.20
C MET A 135 1.56 3.12 29.73
N GLU A 136 0.94 4.30 29.57
CA GLU A 136 -0.44 4.52 29.99
C GLU A 136 -1.41 3.54 29.31
N ASP A 137 -1.21 3.29 28.03
CA ASP A 137 -2.03 2.36 27.27
C ASP A 137 -1.88 0.91 27.72
N LEU A 138 -0.66 0.50 28.09
CA LEU A 138 -0.39 -0.81 28.66
C LEU A 138 -1.04 -0.94 30.05
N GLU A 139 -0.89 0.04 30.92
CA GLU A 139 -1.49 0.06 32.26
C GLU A 139 -3.02 -0.08 32.17
N ARG A 140 -3.67 0.71 31.30
CA ARG A 140 -5.12 0.62 31.06
C ARG A 140 -5.52 -0.76 30.55
N THR A 141 -4.74 -1.36 29.65
CA THR A 141 -5.05 -2.70 29.14
C THR A 141 -4.81 -3.78 30.20
N MET A 142 -3.81 -3.64 31.07
CA MET A 142 -3.55 -4.57 32.18
C MET A 142 -4.60 -4.48 33.28
N ALA A 143 -5.21 -3.31 33.48
CA ALA A 143 -6.33 -3.14 34.42
C ALA A 143 -7.52 -4.06 34.05
N LEU A 144 -7.71 -4.40 32.76
CA LEU A 144 -8.76 -5.31 32.29
C LEU A 144 -8.60 -6.75 32.82
N LEU A 145 -7.42 -7.12 33.32
CA LEU A 145 -7.18 -8.43 33.97
C LEU A 145 -7.69 -8.46 35.42
N VAL A 146 -7.71 -7.31 36.09
CA VAL A 146 -8.04 -7.19 37.51
C VAL A 146 -9.53 -6.90 37.70
N PHE A 147 -10.11 -6.08 36.84
CA PHE A 147 -11.50 -5.66 36.94
C PHE A 147 -12.42 -6.51 36.05
N PRO A 148 -13.49 -7.10 36.60
CA PRO A 148 -14.48 -7.83 35.81
C PRO A 148 -15.21 -6.88 34.87
N ALA A 149 -15.65 -7.40 33.71
CA ALA A 149 -16.28 -6.61 32.64
C ALA A 149 -17.48 -5.77 33.12
N ASP A 150 -18.19 -6.25 34.14
CA ASP A 150 -19.38 -5.62 34.70
C ASP A 150 -19.09 -4.40 35.60
N SER A 151 -17.83 -4.23 36.03
CA SER A 151 -17.39 -3.15 36.93
C SER A 151 -16.38 -2.21 36.29
N LEU A 152 -16.23 -2.24 34.96
CA LEU A 152 -15.28 -1.40 34.25
C LEU A 152 -15.77 0.04 34.13
N GLU A 153 -14.88 0.99 34.42
CA GLU A 153 -15.12 2.39 34.12
C GLU A 153 -15.29 2.61 32.60
N PRO A 154 -16.06 3.63 32.16
CA PRO A 154 -16.32 3.88 30.74
C PRO A 154 -15.08 3.92 29.83
N PRO A 155 -13.92 4.48 30.24
CA PRO A 155 -12.70 4.48 29.43
C PRO A 155 -12.10 3.08 29.23
N LEU A 156 -12.16 2.21 30.24
CA LEU A 156 -11.67 0.83 30.17
C LEU A 156 -12.64 -0.05 29.37
N ALA A 157 -13.95 0.15 29.57
CA ALA A 157 -14.97 -0.53 28.79
C ALA A 157 -14.84 -0.22 27.28
N ALA A 158 -14.43 1.00 26.91
CA ALA A 158 -14.19 1.39 25.53
C ALA A 158 -13.11 0.53 24.83
N LEU A 159 -12.12 0.01 25.58
CA LEU A 159 -11.08 -0.86 25.03
C LEU A 159 -11.62 -2.23 24.58
N LEU A 160 -12.72 -2.68 25.17
CA LEU A 160 -13.36 -3.95 24.79
C LEU A 160 -14.33 -3.78 23.61
N ARG A 161 -14.64 -2.55 23.19
CA ARG A 161 -15.64 -2.32 22.15
C ARG A 161 -15.07 -2.48 20.74
N PRO A 162 -15.91 -2.84 19.75
CA PRO A 162 -15.45 -3.03 18.37
C PRO A 162 -14.86 -1.78 17.71
N GLU A 163 -15.18 -0.57 18.20
CA GLU A 163 -14.69 0.70 17.65
C GLU A 163 -13.16 0.80 17.70
N LEU A 164 -12.53 0.24 18.74
CA LEU A 164 -11.07 0.21 18.83
C LEU A 164 -10.47 -0.61 17.69
N ARG A 165 -11.00 -1.82 17.43
CA ARG A 165 -10.54 -2.66 16.31
C ARG A 165 -10.72 -1.96 14.97
N ARG A 166 -11.87 -1.29 14.77
CA ARG A 166 -12.15 -0.55 13.54
C ARG A 166 -11.14 0.57 13.32
N THR A 167 -10.85 1.34 14.37
CA THR A 167 -9.87 2.44 14.31
C THR A 167 -8.47 1.94 13.97
N VAL A 168 -8.04 0.83 14.58
CA VAL A 168 -6.73 0.22 14.27
C VAL A 168 -6.72 -0.34 12.85
N ALA A 169 -7.79 -1.01 12.39
CA ALA A 169 -7.90 -1.50 11.02
C ALA A 169 -7.83 -0.37 9.98
N ASP A 170 -8.43 0.78 10.25
CA ASP A 170 -8.34 1.96 9.39
C ASP A 170 -6.93 2.55 9.37
N ARG A 171 -6.24 2.60 10.53
CA ARG A 171 -4.83 3.00 10.62
C ARG A 171 -3.91 2.07 9.83
N VAL A 172 -4.12 0.75 9.92
CA VAL A 172 -3.37 -0.25 9.14
C VAL A 172 -3.57 -0.05 7.64
N ASN A 173 -4.82 0.08 7.19
CA ASN A 173 -5.09 0.29 5.76
C ASN A 173 -4.47 1.59 5.24
N LYS A 174 -4.51 2.68 6.02
CA LYS A 174 -3.80 3.92 5.67
C LYS A 174 -2.30 3.71 5.57
N ALA A 175 -1.68 3.01 6.53
CA ALA A 175 -0.23 2.76 6.52
C ALA A 175 0.20 1.90 5.31
N ILE A 176 -0.57 0.86 4.97
CA ILE A 176 -0.33 0.05 3.76
C ILE A 176 -0.42 0.93 2.51
N LEU A 177 -1.45 1.76 2.38
CA LEU A 177 -1.61 2.66 1.24
C LEU A 177 -0.43 3.63 1.11
N THR A 178 0.02 4.21 2.21
CA THR A 178 1.18 5.11 2.21
C THR A 178 2.45 4.37 1.79
N ALA A 179 2.69 3.15 2.29
CA ALA A 179 3.86 2.35 1.90
C ALA A 179 3.83 1.94 0.42
N GLN A 180 2.66 1.55 -0.09
CA GLN A 180 2.47 1.23 -1.51
C GLN A 180 2.65 2.44 -2.41
N ASN A 181 2.16 3.62 -1.98
CA ASN A 181 2.33 4.85 -2.73
C ASN A 181 3.78 5.34 -2.70
N ALA A 182 4.49 5.19 -1.57
CA ALA A 182 5.89 5.58 -1.45
C ALA A 182 6.84 4.75 -2.34
N ARG A 183 6.50 3.49 -2.62
CA ARG A 183 7.27 2.62 -3.55
C ARG A 183 6.97 2.88 -5.02
N ARG A 184 5.87 3.55 -5.32
CA ARG A 184 5.49 3.92 -6.69
C ARG A 184 6.19 5.22 -7.05
N ASP A 185 7.44 5.16 -7.48
CA ASP A 185 7.93 6.18 -8.41
C ASP A 185 7.12 5.97 -9.70
N ALA A 186 6.48 7.03 -10.24
CA ALA A 186 5.61 6.85 -11.39
C ALA A 186 6.40 6.17 -12.51
N SER A 187 5.95 5.00 -12.94
CA SER A 187 6.72 4.16 -13.87
C SER A 187 7.07 4.90 -15.18
N ILE A 188 6.22 5.87 -15.57
CA ILE A 188 6.46 6.83 -16.67
C ILE A 188 7.78 7.60 -16.49
N ARG A 189 8.12 8.07 -15.29
CA ARG A 189 9.38 8.79 -15.04
C ARG A 189 10.59 7.89 -15.30
N GLY A 190 10.52 6.64 -14.87
CA GLY A 190 11.55 5.63 -15.14
C GLY A 190 11.74 5.42 -16.64
N LEU A 191 10.65 5.29 -17.39
CA LEU A 191 10.67 5.12 -18.84
C LEU A 191 11.23 6.34 -19.57
N VAL A 192 10.87 7.55 -19.15
CA VAL A 192 11.40 8.80 -19.74
C VAL A 192 12.91 8.91 -19.49
N ARG A 193 13.39 8.60 -18.28
CA ARG A 193 14.83 8.57 -17.98
C ARG A 193 15.56 7.50 -18.80
N LEU A 194 14.99 6.30 -18.91
CA LEU A 194 15.57 5.20 -19.70
C LEU A 194 15.67 5.57 -21.19
N ARG A 195 14.62 6.20 -21.74
CA ARG A 195 14.60 6.70 -23.12
C ARG A 195 15.71 7.73 -23.34
N ALA A 196 15.82 8.72 -22.45
CA ALA A 196 16.87 9.74 -22.54
C ALA A 196 18.27 9.12 -22.49
N TRP A 197 18.50 8.16 -21.59
CA TRP A 197 19.77 7.45 -21.49
C TRP A 197 20.10 6.60 -22.74
N ALA A 198 19.11 5.89 -23.29
CA ALA A 198 19.29 5.06 -24.47
C ALA A 198 19.62 5.90 -25.72
N GLU A 199 18.94 7.03 -25.90
CA GLU A 199 19.23 7.96 -26.99
C GLU A 199 20.63 8.54 -26.89
N ASP A 200 21.04 8.98 -25.70
CA ASP A 200 22.38 9.54 -25.48
C ASP A 200 23.47 8.50 -25.75
N THR A 201 23.28 7.28 -25.23
CA THR A 201 24.20 6.15 -25.44
C THR A 201 24.35 5.79 -26.93
N ALA A 202 23.26 5.86 -27.69
CA ALA A 202 23.28 5.55 -29.11
C ALA A 202 23.90 6.68 -29.97
N ARG A 203 23.71 7.95 -29.59
CA ARG A 203 24.43 9.10 -30.20
C ARG A 203 25.94 9.00 -29.94
N LEU A 204 26.35 8.67 -28.72
CA LEU A 204 27.77 8.44 -28.37
C LEU A 204 28.38 7.27 -29.15
N SER A 205 27.59 6.25 -29.46
CA SER A 205 28.01 5.07 -30.25
C SER A 205 28.04 5.33 -31.77
N LYS A 206 27.89 6.59 -32.22
CA LYS A 206 27.85 7.01 -33.64
C LYS A 206 26.82 6.26 -34.50
N LYS A 207 25.71 5.80 -33.91
CA LYS A 207 24.57 5.32 -34.69
C LYS A 207 23.76 6.52 -35.16
N ASP A 208 23.44 6.57 -36.45
CA ASP A 208 22.57 7.61 -37.01
C ASP A 208 21.18 7.53 -36.36
N LEU A 209 20.86 8.55 -35.57
CA LEU A 209 19.55 8.74 -34.96
C LEU A 209 19.00 10.09 -35.43
N PRO A 210 17.71 10.16 -35.78
CA PRO A 210 17.05 11.43 -36.05
C PRO A 210 17.17 12.39 -34.86
N SER A 211 17.22 13.70 -35.13
CA SER A 211 17.21 14.75 -34.11
C SER A 211 15.94 14.72 -33.24
N HIS A 212 14.84 14.19 -33.77
CA HIS A 212 13.58 13.97 -33.07
C HIS A 212 13.04 12.57 -33.34
N ILE A 213 12.82 11.80 -32.26
CA ILE A 213 12.16 10.49 -32.32
C ILE A 213 10.76 10.67 -31.72
N GLY A 214 9.73 10.62 -32.55
CA GLY A 214 8.35 10.69 -32.07
C GLY A 214 8.03 9.57 -31.08
N LEU A 215 7.14 9.83 -30.12
CA LEU A 215 6.71 8.84 -29.13
C LEU A 215 5.76 7.77 -29.73
N GLY A 216 5.36 7.91 -30.99
CA GLY A 216 4.46 6.98 -31.68
C GLY A 216 3.04 6.94 -31.11
N LEU A 217 2.65 7.97 -30.34
CA LEU A 217 1.32 8.10 -29.74
C LEU A 217 0.31 8.76 -30.67
N ASP A 218 0.80 9.38 -31.75
CA ASP A 218 -0.02 9.91 -32.83
C ASP A 218 -0.46 8.70 -33.67
N GLY A 219 -1.70 8.28 -33.49
CA GLY A 219 -2.25 7.12 -34.18
C GLY A 219 -2.16 7.31 -35.69
N ASP A 220 -1.22 6.60 -36.32
CA ASP A 220 -1.09 6.33 -37.75
C ASP A 220 -1.63 7.40 -38.72
N GLU A 221 -1.34 8.68 -38.49
CA GLU A 221 -1.50 9.69 -39.54
C GLU A 221 -0.27 9.67 -40.45
N ARG A 222 -0.30 8.72 -41.38
CA ARG A 222 0.45 8.84 -42.63
C ARG A 222 0.03 10.14 -43.33
N GLY A 223 0.88 11.16 -43.29
CA GLY A 223 0.93 12.14 -44.39
C GLY A 223 1.28 13.58 -44.03
N SER A 224 2.39 14.02 -44.61
CA SER A 224 2.67 15.40 -45.08
C SER A 224 3.19 16.44 -44.08
N SER A 225 4.52 16.59 -44.07
CA SER A 225 5.10 17.93 -44.21
C SER A 225 6.20 17.88 -45.27
N THR A 226 5.78 18.13 -46.52
CA THR A 226 6.62 18.55 -47.64
C THR A 226 7.54 19.69 -47.23
N GLY A 227 8.79 19.62 -47.71
CA GLY A 227 9.86 20.53 -47.34
C GLY A 227 9.67 21.98 -47.76
N ASN A 228 10.51 22.83 -47.20
CA ASN A 228 10.94 24.03 -47.86
C ASN A 228 12.44 24.22 -47.61
N ALA A 229 13.23 23.84 -48.61
CA ALA A 229 14.61 24.25 -48.75
C ALA A 229 14.62 25.75 -49.03
N HIS A 230 15.19 26.53 -48.11
CA HIS A 230 15.49 27.93 -48.36
C HIS A 230 16.92 28.00 -48.88
N GLU A 231 17.09 28.03 -50.21
CA GLU A 231 18.37 28.38 -50.83
C GLU A 231 18.57 29.90 -50.83
N PRO A 232 19.83 30.38 -50.75
CA PRO A 232 20.16 31.80 -50.69
C PRO A 232 20.30 32.38 -52.11
N MET A 233 20.03 33.67 -52.28
CA MET A 233 20.50 34.42 -53.45
C MET A 233 21.38 35.58 -52.96
N VAL A 234 22.63 35.56 -53.40
CA VAL A 234 23.57 36.68 -53.38
C VAL A 234 23.65 37.26 -54.79
N SER A 235 23.23 38.51 -54.95
CA SER A 235 23.98 39.65 -55.53
C SER A 235 23.03 40.83 -55.70
#